data_AF-A0A6V7U713-F1
#
_entry.id   AF-A0A6V7U713-F1
#
_cell.length_a   1.000
_cell.length_b   1.000
_cell.length_c   1.000
_cell.angle_alpha   90.00
_cell.angle_beta   90.00
_cell.angle_gamma   90.00
#
_symmetry.space_group_name_H-M   'P 1'
#
loop_
_entity.id
_entity.type
_entity.pdbx_description
1 polymer ?
#
loop_
_entity_poly.entity_id
_entity_poly.type
_entity_poly.pdbx_seq_one_letter_code
_entity_poly.pdbx_strand_id
1 'polypeptide(L)'
;MKQSTTNVNSSLSTQLKLFSSKFPKIPKNLFLLLITLLLLILFTDKNSAFSIRDVLVARGGKRTASGGGEELVQCPTWHPFQCPNSECIPIKYLCDGSPDCSDEYDENSAMCTAAIRPPVEETVAFLKALLQAHGKDFLEKLFGEEARNSLAGMGGVDKVAVALSQSPTLEAFGVEMKMSPTELGRMASVLQAIASSDENSGFTPNEAADFRFFVQKLQETGFF
;
A
#
# COMPACT_ATOMS: atom_id res chain seq x y z
N MET A 1 42.32 22.46 -66.25
CA MET A 1 41.57 22.00 -67.44
C MET A 1 40.08 21.97 -67.11
N LYS A 2 39.28 22.63 -67.95
CA LYS A 2 37.85 22.51 -68.31
C LYS A 2 36.77 22.06 -67.27
N GLN A 3 35.71 22.89 -67.26
CA GLN A 3 34.28 22.65 -66.99
C GLN A 3 33.81 21.18 -67.11
N SER A 4 32.79 20.77 -66.34
CA SER A 4 31.40 20.75 -66.87
C SER A 4 30.38 20.20 -65.85
N THR A 5 29.36 21.01 -65.58
CA THR A 5 28.08 20.65 -64.99
C THR A 5 27.21 19.88 -65.99
N THR A 6 26.76 18.66 -65.67
CA THR A 6 25.62 17.98 -66.33
C THR A 6 24.95 17.04 -65.32
N ASN A 7 23.80 17.41 -64.76
CA ASN A 7 22.44 17.05 -65.21
C ASN A 7 21.93 15.70 -64.66
N VAL A 8 21.53 15.70 -63.38
CA VAL A 8 20.72 14.64 -62.74
C VAL A 8 19.20 14.89 -62.87
N ASN A 9 18.80 16.02 -63.45
CA ASN A 9 17.41 16.49 -63.45
C ASN A 9 16.52 15.88 -64.54
N SER A 10 17.05 15.04 -65.45
CA SER A 10 16.24 14.40 -66.49
C SER A 10 15.64 13.05 -66.08
N SER A 11 16.15 12.39 -65.03
CA SER A 11 15.71 11.04 -64.64
C SER A 11 14.56 11.05 -63.62
N LEU A 12 14.52 12.02 -62.69
CA LEU A 12 13.47 12.09 -61.66
C LEU A 12 12.13 12.63 -62.19
N SER A 13 12.15 13.55 -63.16
CA SER A 13 10.92 14.13 -63.73
C SER A 13 10.13 13.10 -64.55
N THR A 14 10.82 12.14 -65.15
CA THR A 14 10.21 11.07 -65.96
C THR A 14 9.54 10.01 -65.08
N GLN A 15 10.10 9.69 -63.91
CA GLN A 15 9.50 8.75 -62.95
C GLN A 15 8.29 9.36 -62.20
N LEU A 16 8.30 10.66 -61.90
CA LEU A 16 7.15 11.33 -61.27
C LEU A 16 5.92 11.43 -62.19
N LYS A 17 6.13 11.55 -63.52
CA LYS A 17 5.04 11.60 -64.51
C LYS A 17 4.39 10.23 -64.75
N LEU A 18 5.10 9.13 -64.52
CA LEU A 18 4.58 7.76 -64.60
C LEU A 18 3.75 7.36 -63.36
N PHE A 19 4.05 7.92 -62.19
CA PHE A 19 3.29 7.66 -60.96
C PHE A 19 1.97 8.44 -60.88
N SER A 20 1.89 9.61 -61.53
CA SER A 20 0.69 10.46 -61.49
C SER A 20 -0.47 9.99 -62.39
N SER A 21 -0.25 9.04 -63.30
CA SER A 21 -1.26 8.60 -64.28
C SER A 21 -2.06 7.36 -63.86
N LYS A 22 -1.81 6.78 -62.67
CA LYS A 22 -2.42 5.49 -62.28
C LYS A 22 -3.08 5.42 -60.91
N PHE A 23 -3.23 6.54 -60.21
CA PHE A 23 -3.98 6.58 -58.95
C PHE A 23 -5.11 7.63 -59.01
N PRO A 24 -6.39 7.21 -58.88
CA PRO A 24 -7.53 8.11 -58.94
C PRO A 24 -7.46 9.14 -57.80
N LYS A 25 -8.03 10.34 -58.04
CA LYS A 25 -8.04 11.48 -57.10
C LYS A 25 -8.52 11.08 -55.71
N ILE A 26 -7.60 10.71 -54.83
CA ILE A 26 -7.88 10.46 -53.42
C ILE A 26 -8.25 11.84 -52.82
N PRO A 27 -9.42 12.00 -52.19
CA PRO A 27 -9.77 13.27 -51.55
C PRO A 27 -8.73 13.60 -50.48
N LYS A 28 -8.31 14.86 -50.40
CA LYS A 28 -7.20 15.31 -49.54
C LYS A 28 -7.33 14.84 -48.07
N ASN A 29 -8.57 14.70 -47.60
CA ASN A 29 -8.90 14.21 -46.26
C ASN A 29 -8.54 12.73 -46.05
N LEU A 30 -8.68 11.88 -47.08
CA LEU A 30 -8.33 10.45 -47.02
C LEU A 30 -6.82 10.24 -47.09
N PHE A 31 -6.10 11.11 -47.81
CA PHE A 31 -4.64 11.10 -47.83
C PHE A 31 -4.04 11.53 -46.47
N LEU A 32 -4.65 12.55 -45.85
CA LEU A 32 -4.25 12.97 -44.50
C LEU A 32 -4.51 11.86 -43.46
N LEU A 33 -5.64 11.14 -43.57
CA LEU A 33 -5.99 10.04 -42.67
C LEU A 33 -5.06 8.83 -42.82
N LEU A 34 -4.62 8.53 -44.04
CA LEU A 34 -3.61 7.48 -44.28
C LEU A 34 -2.24 7.87 -43.71
N ILE A 35 -1.83 9.14 -43.80
CA ILE A 35 -0.59 9.62 -43.21
C ILE A 35 -0.65 9.59 -41.68
N THR A 36 -1.76 10.02 -41.07
CA THR A 36 -1.90 9.95 -39.60
C THR A 36 -1.94 8.51 -39.09
N LEU A 37 -2.59 7.60 -39.81
CA LEU A 37 -2.59 6.17 -39.49
C LEU A 37 -1.20 5.56 -39.63
N LEU A 38 -0.45 5.93 -40.68
CA LEU A 38 0.94 5.48 -40.87
C LEU A 38 1.86 6.00 -39.75
N LEU A 39 1.71 7.26 -39.35
CA LEU A 39 2.46 7.84 -38.24
C LEU A 39 2.11 7.13 -36.92
N LEU A 40 0.84 6.85 -36.65
CA LEU A 40 0.44 6.09 -35.46
C LEU A 40 1.07 4.68 -35.41
N ILE A 41 1.17 4.00 -36.56
CA ILE A 41 1.81 2.67 -36.64
C ILE A 41 3.34 2.74 -36.49
N LEU A 42 3.97 3.85 -36.89
CA LEU A 42 5.41 4.08 -36.71
C LEU A 42 5.77 4.57 -35.30
N PHE A 43 4.83 5.17 -34.56
CA PHE A 43 5.01 5.61 -33.16
C PHE A 43 4.55 4.58 -32.12
N THR A 44 3.90 3.47 -32.53
CA THR A 44 3.78 2.29 -31.66
C THR A 44 5.10 1.54 -31.67
N ASP A 45 5.93 1.84 -30.66
CA ASP A 45 7.23 1.22 -30.43
C ASP A 45 7.07 -0.30 -30.35
N LYS A 46 7.55 -1.02 -31.36
CA LYS A 46 7.50 -2.50 -31.43
C LYS A 46 8.52 -3.18 -30.51
N ASN A 47 9.13 -2.46 -29.56
CA ASN A 47 10.15 -2.99 -28.64
C ASN A 47 9.80 -2.79 -27.17
N SER A 48 8.60 -3.22 -26.75
CA SER A 48 8.36 -3.51 -25.33
C SER A 48 7.76 -4.90 -25.21
N ALA A 49 8.63 -5.90 -25.14
CA ALA A 49 8.26 -7.21 -24.64
C ALA A 49 7.81 -7.02 -23.18
N PHE A 50 6.49 -7.01 -22.97
CA PHE A 50 5.87 -6.85 -21.66
C PHE A 50 6.17 -8.09 -20.81
N SER A 51 7.11 -7.97 -19.88
CA SER A 51 7.41 -9.01 -18.90
C SER A 51 6.45 -8.90 -17.74
N ILE A 52 5.78 -9.99 -17.36
CA ILE A 52 4.88 -10.04 -16.19
C ILE A 52 5.62 -9.62 -14.90
N ARG A 53 6.95 -9.72 -14.86
CA ARG A 53 7.79 -9.24 -13.75
C ARG A 53 7.65 -7.73 -13.51
N ASP A 54 7.44 -6.93 -14.55
CA ASP A 54 7.31 -5.47 -14.42
C ASP A 54 5.95 -5.05 -13.80
N VAL A 55 4.92 -5.90 -13.95
CA VAL A 55 3.59 -5.67 -13.35
C VAL A 55 3.59 -5.94 -11.84
N LEU A 56 4.37 -6.93 -11.39
CA LEU A 56 4.52 -7.22 -9.96
C LEU A 56 5.35 -6.14 -9.26
N VAL A 57 6.32 -5.54 -9.95
CA VAL A 57 7.10 -4.42 -9.41
C VAL A 57 6.27 -3.13 -9.34
N ALA A 58 5.33 -2.90 -10.27
CA ALA A 58 4.50 -1.69 -10.29
C ALA A 58 3.41 -1.62 -9.20
N ARG A 59 3.07 -2.76 -8.56
CA ARG A 59 2.11 -2.80 -7.42
C ARG A 59 2.77 -2.97 -6.05
N GLY A 60 4.09 -3.15 -5.99
CA GLY A 60 4.86 -3.06 -4.76
C GLY A 60 5.20 -1.60 -4.47
N GLY A 61 4.67 -1.05 -3.37
CA GLY A 61 4.92 0.32 -2.93
C GLY A 61 6.42 0.66 -2.91
N LYS A 62 6.81 1.58 -3.79
CA LYS A 62 8.13 2.20 -3.84
C LYS A 62 8.27 3.10 -2.60
N ARG A 63 8.86 2.60 -1.51
CA ARG A 63 9.34 3.47 -0.43
C ARG A 63 10.46 4.33 -1.01
N THR A 64 10.20 5.61 -1.16
CA THR A 64 11.21 6.60 -1.58
C THR A 64 12.19 6.81 -0.44
N ALA A 65 13.33 6.12 -0.48
CA ALA A 65 14.50 6.48 0.30
C ALA A 65 15.20 7.67 -0.39
N SER A 66 15.30 8.79 0.32
CA SER A 66 16.10 9.95 -0.08
C SER A 66 17.29 10.07 0.87
N GLY A 67 18.47 9.70 0.38
CA GLY A 67 19.72 10.40 0.66
C GLY A 67 20.36 10.28 2.04
N GLY A 68 21.14 9.20 2.23
CA GLY A 68 22.19 9.05 3.24
C GLY A 68 22.71 7.61 3.14
N GLY A 69 24.00 7.41 2.86
CA GLY A 69 24.55 6.10 2.55
C GLY A 69 24.43 5.10 3.70
N GLU A 70 23.42 4.24 3.64
CA GLU A 70 23.39 2.93 4.27
C GLU A 70 23.13 1.91 3.17
N GLU A 71 24.04 0.93 3.09
CA GLU A 71 23.87 -0.26 2.28
C GLU A 71 22.58 -0.96 2.74
N LEU A 72 21.59 -1.09 1.85
CA LEU A 72 20.43 -1.94 2.12
C LEU A 72 20.96 -3.37 2.26
N VAL A 73 21.23 -3.79 3.50
CA VAL A 73 21.59 -5.17 3.82
C VAL A 73 20.37 -6.03 3.50
N GLN A 74 20.27 -6.46 2.25
CA GLN A 74 19.22 -7.33 1.80
C GLN A 74 19.59 -8.75 2.25
N CYS A 75 18.84 -9.27 3.21
CA CYS A 75 19.04 -10.62 3.72
C CYS A 75 18.94 -11.68 2.60
N PRO A 76 19.79 -12.72 2.62
CA PRO A 76 19.77 -13.76 1.60
C PRO A 76 18.51 -14.64 1.73
N THR A 77 18.13 -15.32 0.66
CA THR A 77 16.87 -16.11 0.64
C THR A 77 16.83 -17.24 1.68
N TRP A 78 17.98 -17.71 2.17
CA TRP A 78 18.06 -18.76 3.21
C TRP A 78 18.05 -18.21 4.65
N HIS A 79 18.23 -16.90 4.86
CA HIS A 79 18.08 -16.21 6.15
C HIS A 79 17.28 -14.92 5.93
N PRO A 80 16.00 -14.99 5.53
CA PRO A 80 15.30 -13.83 4.98
C PRO A 80 14.83 -12.81 6.03
N PHE A 81 14.93 -13.10 7.33
CA PHE A 81 14.54 -12.17 8.38
C PHE A 81 15.75 -11.33 8.84
N GLN A 82 15.58 -10.01 8.87
CA GLN A 82 16.61 -9.06 9.28
C GLN A 82 16.35 -8.57 10.72
N CYS A 83 17.28 -8.84 11.62
CA CYS A 83 17.33 -8.29 12.97
C CYS A 83 17.67 -6.77 12.92
N PRO A 84 17.35 -5.99 13.96
CA PRO A 84 17.62 -4.54 14.00
C PRO A 84 19.11 -4.17 13.87
N ASN A 85 19.99 -5.07 14.31
CA ASN A 85 21.46 -4.97 14.18
C ASN A 85 21.97 -5.36 12.76
N SER A 86 21.08 -5.57 11.77
CA SER A 86 21.39 -6.05 10.42
C SER A 86 21.90 -7.50 10.32
N GLU A 87 21.76 -8.29 11.38
CA GLU A 87 21.93 -9.74 11.33
C GLU A 87 20.76 -10.40 10.59
N CYS A 88 21.01 -11.52 9.91
CA CYS A 88 19.99 -12.22 9.15
C CYS A 88 19.81 -13.64 9.70
N ILE A 89 18.58 -14.00 10.06
CA ILE A 89 18.24 -15.33 10.59
C ILE A 89 17.18 -16.04 9.71
N PRO A 90 17.10 -17.38 9.74
CA PRO A 90 16.01 -18.12 9.13
C PRO A 90 14.67 -17.84 9.85
N ILE A 91 13.55 -17.76 9.12
CA ILE A 91 12.22 -17.54 9.72
C ILE A 91 11.85 -18.59 10.79
N LYS A 92 12.38 -19.81 10.68
CA LYS A 92 12.14 -20.89 11.66
C LYS A 92 12.71 -20.61 13.06
N TYR A 93 13.62 -19.65 13.18
CA TYR A 93 14.23 -19.20 14.44
C TYR A 93 13.49 -18.00 15.03
N LEU A 94 12.44 -17.50 14.37
CA LEU A 94 11.56 -16.53 15.02
C LEU A 94 10.73 -17.26 16.07
N CYS A 95 10.90 -16.88 17.33
CA CYS A 95 10.09 -17.33 18.45
C CYS A 95 10.18 -18.84 18.68
N ASP A 96 11.38 -19.38 18.54
CA ASP A 96 11.67 -20.79 18.77
C ASP A 96 12.10 -21.07 20.21
N GLY A 97 12.23 -20.01 21.03
CA GLY A 97 12.60 -20.07 22.44
C GLY A 97 14.10 -19.94 22.68
N SER A 98 14.89 -19.69 21.64
CA SER A 98 16.34 -19.44 21.72
C SER A 98 16.67 -18.10 21.05
N PRO A 99 17.51 -17.24 21.66
CA PRO A 99 17.90 -15.99 21.03
C PRO A 99 18.89 -16.24 19.88
N ASP A 100 18.47 -15.97 18.66
CA ASP A 100 19.28 -16.03 17.45
C ASP A 100 19.69 -14.64 16.93
N CYS A 101 18.93 -13.57 17.22
CA CYS A 101 19.44 -12.20 17.05
C CYS A 101 20.33 -11.82 18.24
N SER A 102 21.39 -11.04 17.99
CA SER A 102 22.29 -10.56 19.06
C SER A 102 21.60 -9.71 20.15
N ASP A 103 20.45 -9.11 19.83
CA ASP A 103 19.60 -8.33 20.74
C ASP A 103 18.32 -9.07 21.16
N GLU A 104 18.23 -10.38 20.89
CA GLU A 104 17.08 -11.25 21.18
C GLU A 104 15.76 -10.75 20.55
N TYR A 105 15.87 -9.94 19.49
CA TYR A 105 14.71 -9.32 18.85
C TYR A 105 13.74 -10.34 18.21
N ASP A 106 14.29 -11.45 17.75
CA ASP A 106 13.57 -12.62 17.24
C ASP A 106 12.68 -13.30 18.28
N GLU A 107 13.04 -13.20 19.56
CA GLU A 107 12.29 -13.74 20.70
C GLU A 107 11.41 -12.68 21.39
N ASN A 108 11.36 -11.47 20.84
CA ASN A 108 10.50 -10.42 21.35
C ASN A 108 9.02 -10.85 21.19
N SER A 109 8.23 -10.76 22.26
CA SER A 109 6.80 -11.06 22.24
C SER A 109 6.05 -10.26 21.17
N ALA A 110 6.55 -9.07 20.83
CA ALA A 110 6.03 -8.24 19.76
C ALA A 110 6.26 -8.82 18.35
N MET A 111 7.30 -9.63 18.15
CA MET A 111 7.52 -10.36 16.91
C MET A 111 6.75 -11.68 16.90
N CYS A 112 6.67 -12.37 18.03
CA CYS A 112 6.02 -13.69 18.14
C CYS A 112 4.51 -13.68 17.94
N THR A 113 3.87 -12.54 18.16
CA THR A 113 2.43 -12.37 17.92
C THR A 113 2.12 -11.82 16.53
N ALA A 114 3.12 -11.55 15.69
CA ALA A 114 2.93 -10.90 14.38
C ALA A 114 1.96 -11.63 13.45
N ALA A 115 1.99 -12.97 13.44
CA ALA A 115 1.13 -13.79 12.59
C ALA A 115 -0.35 -13.76 12.99
N ILE A 116 -0.66 -13.39 14.23
CA ILE A 116 -2.01 -13.43 14.81
C ILE A 116 -2.67 -12.04 14.78
N ARG A 117 -1.89 -10.97 14.60
CA ARG A 117 -2.37 -9.59 14.61
C ARG A 117 -3.20 -9.26 13.38
N PRO A 118 -4.19 -8.37 13.48
CA PRO A 118 -4.85 -7.79 12.32
C PRO A 118 -3.84 -7.06 11.42
N PRO A 119 -3.89 -7.19 10.09
CA PRO A 119 -3.04 -6.41 9.19
C PRO A 119 -3.27 -4.91 9.39
N VAL A 120 -2.19 -4.13 9.39
CA VAL A 120 -2.25 -2.67 9.63
C VAL A 120 -3.11 -2.00 8.57
N GLU A 121 -2.90 -2.31 7.29
CA GLU A 121 -3.61 -1.69 6.18
C GLU A 121 -5.11 -1.96 6.23
N GLU A 122 -5.51 -3.17 6.64
CA GLU A 122 -6.91 -3.53 6.84
C GLU A 122 -7.52 -2.79 8.03
N THR A 123 -6.77 -2.71 9.14
CA THR A 123 -7.19 -1.97 10.33
C THR A 123 -7.40 -0.49 10.04
N VAL A 124 -6.49 0.12 9.27
CA VAL A 124 -6.60 1.52 8.81
C VAL A 124 -7.86 1.70 7.97
N ALA A 125 -8.06 0.83 6.97
CA ALA A 125 -9.22 0.92 6.07
C ALA A 125 -10.53 0.78 6.85
N PHE A 126 -10.57 -0.15 7.80
CA PHE A 126 -11.72 -0.39 8.65
C PHE A 126 -12.07 0.84 9.51
N LEU A 127 -11.09 1.42 10.24
CA LEU A 127 -11.34 2.60 11.06
C LEU A 127 -11.79 3.81 10.23
N LYS A 128 -11.21 4.01 9.04
CA LYS A 128 -11.64 5.06 8.11
C LYS A 128 -13.08 4.85 7.64
N ALA A 129 -13.46 3.61 7.31
CA ALA A 129 -14.81 3.28 6.90
C ALA A 129 -15.83 3.54 8.02
N LEU A 130 -15.50 3.17 9.27
CA LEU A 130 -16.35 3.45 10.44
C LEU A 130 -16.57 4.95 10.63
N LEU A 131 -15.49 5.76 10.61
CA LEU A 131 -15.58 7.21 10.77
C LEU A 131 -16.34 7.87 9.60
N GLN A 132 -16.25 7.29 8.40
CA GLN A 132 -17.02 7.75 7.25
C GLN A 132 -18.52 7.43 7.39
N ALA A 133 -18.87 6.27 7.94
CA ALA A 133 -20.26 5.83 8.11
C ALA A 133 -20.97 6.53 9.28
N HIS A 134 -20.29 6.65 10.42
CA HIS A 134 -20.88 7.09 11.69
C HIS A 134 -20.44 8.48 12.14
N GLY A 135 -19.51 9.10 11.41
CA GLY A 135 -19.01 10.45 11.66
C GLY A 135 -17.64 10.47 12.36
N LYS A 136 -16.98 11.64 12.26
CA LYS A 136 -15.60 11.84 12.73
C LYS A 136 -15.40 11.67 14.24
N ASP A 137 -16.47 11.80 15.03
CA ASP A 137 -16.43 11.71 16.50
C ASP A 137 -16.94 10.35 17.01
N PHE A 138 -17.27 9.42 16.12
CA PHE A 138 -17.84 8.11 16.47
C PHE A 138 -17.00 7.35 17.50
N LEU A 139 -15.67 7.37 17.34
CA LEU A 139 -14.73 6.66 18.20
C LEU A 139 -14.51 7.33 19.57
N GLU A 140 -15.11 8.50 19.84
CA GLU A 140 -15.16 9.12 21.18
C GLU A 140 -15.85 8.19 22.18
N LYS A 141 -16.90 7.48 21.74
CA LYS A 141 -17.61 6.48 22.56
C LYS A 141 -16.66 5.38 23.04
N LEU A 142 -15.64 5.02 22.24
CA LEU A 142 -14.67 3.98 22.59
C LEU A 142 -13.46 4.55 23.33
N PHE A 143 -12.76 5.52 22.76
CA PHE A 143 -11.45 5.98 23.28
C PHE A 143 -11.52 7.24 24.15
N GLY A 144 -12.67 7.94 24.21
CA GLY A 144 -12.86 9.15 25.00
C GLY A 144 -12.62 10.42 24.20
N GLU A 145 -12.55 11.58 24.89
CA GLU A 145 -12.55 12.89 24.24
C GLU A 145 -11.34 13.14 23.31
N GLU A 146 -10.19 12.51 23.59
CA GLU A 146 -8.98 12.57 22.74
C GLU A 146 -9.19 11.96 21.34
N ALA A 147 -10.23 11.14 21.19
CA ALA A 147 -10.60 10.49 19.95
C ALA A 147 -11.38 11.41 19.00
N ARG A 148 -11.80 12.59 19.47
CA ARG A 148 -12.57 13.55 18.67
C ARG A 148 -11.83 13.93 17.39
N ASN A 149 -12.62 14.34 16.40
CA ASN A 149 -12.14 14.77 15.09
C ASN A 149 -11.23 13.72 14.43
N SER A 150 -11.71 12.49 14.31
CA SER A 150 -11.00 11.38 13.66
C SER A 150 -9.68 11.02 14.35
N LEU A 151 -9.73 10.85 15.68
CA LEU A 151 -8.59 10.44 16.51
C LEU A 151 -7.45 11.47 16.55
N ALA A 152 -7.76 12.76 16.36
CA ALA A 152 -6.73 13.79 16.22
C ALA A 152 -5.83 13.91 17.47
N GLY A 153 -6.41 13.88 18.68
CA GLY A 153 -5.65 13.92 19.94
C GLY A 153 -4.74 12.69 20.13
N MET A 154 -5.13 11.57 19.52
CA MET A 154 -4.39 10.32 19.53
C MET A 154 -3.32 10.22 18.43
N GLY A 155 -3.15 11.24 17.58
CA GLY A 155 -2.20 11.23 16.47
C GLY A 155 -2.78 10.69 15.15
N GLY A 156 -4.10 10.60 15.05
CA GLY A 156 -4.83 10.26 13.84
C GLY A 156 -5.09 8.75 13.66
N VAL A 157 -5.93 8.45 12.67
CA VAL A 157 -6.40 7.08 12.39
C VAL A 157 -5.26 6.12 12.11
N ASP A 158 -4.26 6.55 11.33
CA ASP A 158 -3.15 5.67 10.93
C ASP A 158 -2.30 5.26 12.14
N LYS A 159 -2.03 6.18 13.08
CA LYS A 159 -1.29 5.87 14.31
C LYS A 159 -2.05 4.90 15.21
N VAL A 160 -3.34 5.16 15.42
CA VAL A 160 -4.19 4.28 16.26
C VAL A 160 -4.32 2.89 15.64
N ALA A 161 -4.46 2.79 14.32
CA ALA A 161 -4.53 1.51 13.63
C ALA A 161 -3.23 0.71 13.78
N VAL A 162 -2.06 1.36 13.67
CA VAL A 162 -0.76 0.73 13.94
C VAL A 162 -0.70 0.23 15.38
N ALA A 163 -1.09 1.05 16.35
CA ALA A 163 -1.10 0.66 17.76
C ALA A 163 -2.05 -0.52 18.03
N LEU A 164 -3.29 -0.48 17.54
CA LEU A 164 -4.25 -1.59 17.69
C LEU A 164 -3.76 -2.89 17.06
N SER A 165 -3.07 -2.79 15.92
CA SER A 165 -2.50 -3.95 15.23
C SER A 165 -1.28 -4.49 15.98
N GLN A 166 -0.38 -3.63 16.47
CA GLN A 166 0.93 -4.05 16.97
C GLN A 166 0.99 -4.26 18.49
N SER A 167 0.06 -3.70 19.26
CA SER A 167 0.02 -3.87 20.70
C SER A 167 -0.47 -5.28 21.06
N PRO A 168 0.31 -6.06 21.85
CA PRO A 168 -0.06 -7.43 22.21
C PRO A 168 -1.22 -7.49 23.21
N THR A 169 -1.37 -6.47 24.05
CA THR A 169 -2.43 -6.38 25.06
C THR A 169 -3.01 -4.98 25.12
N LEU A 170 -4.18 -4.87 25.72
CA LEU A 170 -4.85 -3.61 25.98
C LEU A 170 -3.98 -2.65 26.80
N GLU A 171 -3.22 -3.14 27.79
CA GLU A 171 -2.30 -2.33 28.59
C GLU A 171 -1.17 -1.76 27.75
N ALA A 172 -0.58 -2.56 26.86
CA ALA A 172 0.47 -2.11 25.94
C ALA A 172 -0.06 -1.02 24.99
N PHE A 173 -1.29 -1.19 24.50
CA PHE A 173 -1.97 -0.16 23.72
C PHE A 173 -2.20 1.13 24.52
N GLY A 174 -2.66 1.01 25.76
CA GLY A 174 -2.87 2.14 26.66
C GLY A 174 -1.61 2.96 26.89
N VAL A 175 -0.45 2.29 27.06
CA VAL A 175 0.85 2.97 27.20
C VAL A 175 1.24 3.72 25.93
N GLU A 176 1.13 3.08 24.76
CA GLU A 176 1.46 3.69 23.46
C GLU A 176 0.59 4.93 23.17
N MET A 177 -0.70 4.82 23.49
CA MET A 177 -1.69 5.88 23.28
C MET A 177 -1.78 6.87 24.45
N LYS A 178 -0.94 6.73 25.47
CA LYS A 178 -0.89 7.59 26.66
C LYS A 178 -2.24 7.70 27.40
N MET A 179 -3.00 6.62 27.43
CA MET A 179 -4.29 6.55 28.13
C MET A 179 -4.08 6.36 29.64
N SER A 180 -4.93 6.97 30.44
CA SER A 180 -4.99 6.69 31.88
C SER A 180 -5.59 5.30 32.16
N PRO A 181 -5.29 4.69 33.32
CA PRO A 181 -5.86 3.40 33.70
C PRO A 181 -7.41 3.39 33.72
N THR A 182 -8.02 4.53 34.05
CA THR A 182 -9.48 4.68 34.05
C THR A 182 -10.05 4.69 32.64
N GLU A 183 -9.43 5.42 31.71
CA GLU A 183 -9.84 5.43 30.30
C GLU A 183 -9.67 4.05 29.67
N LEU A 184 -8.59 3.36 30.01
CA LEU A 184 -8.32 2.01 29.53
C LEU A 184 -9.34 1.00 30.05
N GLY A 185 -9.69 1.05 31.33
CA GLY A 185 -10.74 0.19 31.91
C GLY A 185 -12.12 0.45 31.31
N ARG A 186 -12.43 1.71 30.96
CA ARG A 186 -13.66 2.06 30.24
C ARG A 186 -13.65 1.47 28.83
N MET A 187 -12.54 1.59 28.10
CA MET A 187 -12.38 0.99 26.77
C MET A 187 -12.56 -0.53 26.83
N ALA A 188 -11.95 -1.22 27.80
CA ALA A 188 -12.11 -2.67 28.01
C ALA A 188 -13.59 -3.06 28.16
N SER A 189 -14.32 -2.32 29.00
CA SER A 189 -15.73 -2.56 29.27
C SER A 189 -16.60 -2.38 28.02
N VAL A 190 -16.31 -1.35 27.23
CA VAL A 190 -17.01 -1.09 25.97
C VAL A 190 -16.72 -2.19 24.93
N LEU A 191 -15.46 -2.60 24.76
CA LEU A 191 -15.09 -3.69 23.87
C LEU A 191 -15.77 -5.00 24.27
N GLN A 192 -15.78 -5.33 25.56
CA GLN A 192 -16.45 -6.52 26.08
C GLN A 192 -17.97 -6.47 25.83
N ALA A 193 -18.60 -5.31 26.02
CA ALA A 193 -20.03 -5.12 25.75
C ALA A 193 -20.36 -5.32 24.26
N ILE A 194 -19.54 -4.80 23.35
CA ILE A 194 -19.73 -5.01 21.91
C ILE A 194 -19.52 -6.49 21.55
N ALA A 195 -18.51 -7.15 22.11
CA ALA A 195 -18.24 -8.57 21.87
C ALA A 195 -19.40 -9.46 22.33
N SER A 196 -19.96 -9.19 23.52
CA SER A 196 -21.05 -9.96 24.12
C SER A 196 -22.45 -9.62 23.58
N SER A 197 -22.59 -8.59 22.73
CA SER A 197 -23.89 -8.03 22.33
C SER A 197 -24.68 -7.34 23.44
N ASP A 198 -24.00 -6.80 24.44
CA ASP A 198 -24.64 -6.03 25.49
C ASP A 198 -25.08 -4.65 24.97
N GLU A 199 -26.32 -4.27 25.29
CA GLU A 199 -26.91 -2.98 24.95
C GLU A 199 -26.27 -1.82 25.73
N ASN A 200 -25.53 -2.10 26.82
CA ASN A 200 -24.87 -1.09 27.65
C ASN A 200 -23.52 -0.58 27.10
N SER A 201 -23.18 -0.89 25.85
CA SER A 201 -21.92 -0.44 25.22
C SER A 201 -21.87 1.07 24.94
N GLY A 202 -23.01 1.76 24.98
CA GLY A 202 -23.13 3.17 24.54
C GLY A 202 -23.19 3.34 23.02
N PHE A 203 -23.24 2.23 22.28
CA PHE A 203 -23.48 2.19 20.83
C PHE A 203 -24.92 1.77 20.54
N THR A 204 -25.50 2.30 19.46
CA THR A 204 -26.76 1.79 18.92
C THR A 204 -26.56 0.38 18.35
N PRO A 205 -27.63 -0.42 18.19
CA PRO A 205 -27.50 -1.79 17.66
C PRO A 205 -26.81 -1.85 16.29
N ASN A 206 -27.05 -0.87 15.41
CA ASN A 206 -26.43 -0.82 14.08
C ASN A 206 -24.94 -0.46 14.17
N GLU A 207 -24.60 0.56 14.97
CA GLU A 207 -23.21 0.94 15.21
C GLU A 207 -22.40 -0.22 15.83
N ALA A 208 -22.99 -0.90 16.83
CA ALA A 208 -22.37 -2.04 17.47
C ALA A 208 -22.20 -3.21 16.49
N ALA A 209 -23.16 -3.46 15.60
CA ALA A 209 -23.07 -4.50 14.58
C ALA A 209 -21.93 -4.25 13.57
N ASP A 210 -21.79 -3.01 13.10
CA ASP A 210 -20.72 -2.62 12.17
C ASP A 210 -19.32 -2.76 12.81
N PHE A 211 -19.24 -2.56 14.13
CA PHE A 211 -17.98 -2.62 14.85
C PHE A 211 -17.63 -4.03 15.38
N ARG A 212 -18.65 -4.86 15.64
CA ARG A 212 -18.51 -6.17 16.30
C ARG A 212 -17.50 -7.09 15.66
N PHE A 213 -17.50 -7.18 14.33
CA PHE A 213 -16.60 -8.10 13.63
C PHE A 213 -15.13 -7.82 13.97
N PHE A 214 -14.75 -6.54 14.00
CA PHE A 214 -13.40 -6.13 14.37
C PHE A 214 -13.10 -6.39 15.85
N VAL A 215 -14.05 -6.10 16.74
CA VAL A 215 -13.89 -6.37 18.19
C VAL A 215 -13.70 -7.85 18.47
N GLN A 216 -14.45 -8.73 17.79
CA GLN A 216 -14.26 -10.18 17.90
C GLN A 216 -12.89 -10.63 17.43
N LYS A 217 -12.37 -10.03 16.34
CA LYS A 217 -11.01 -10.32 15.88
C LYS A 217 -9.95 -9.92 16.90
N LEU A 218 -10.10 -8.77 17.55
CA LEU A 218 -9.21 -8.38 18.66
C LEU A 218 -9.33 -9.34 19.87
N GLN A 219 -10.53 -9.83 20.16
CA GLN A 219 -10.73 -10.79 21.25
C GLN A 219 -10.05 -12.15 20.96
N GLU A 220 -10.11 -12.61 19.70
CA GLU A 220 -9.45 -13.86 19.26
C GLU A 220 -7.92 -13.80 19.41
N THR A 221 -7.31 -12.61 19.35
CA THR A 221 -5.86 -12.45 19.58
C THR A 221 -5.48 -12.40 21.06
N GLY A 222 -6.45 -12.38 21.97
CA GLY A 222 -6.22 -12.17 23.39
C GLY A 222 -5.85 -10.72 23.74
N PHE A 223 -6.24 -9.75 22.91
CA PHE A 223 -5.92 -8.33 23.13
C PHE A 223 -6.56 -7.78 24.40
N PHE A 224 -7.78 -8.24 24.74
CA PHE A 224 -8.56 -7.83 25.91
C PHE A 224 -9.43 -8.97 26.43
#